data_AF-A0A8J9SEH5-F1
#
_entry.id   AF-A0A8J9SEH5-F1
#
_cell.length_a   1.000
_cell.length_b   1.000
_cell.length_c   1.000
_cell.angle_alpha   90.00
_cell.angle_beta   90.00
_cell.angle_gamma   90.00
#
_symmetry.space_group_name_H-M   'P 1'
#
loop_
_entity.id
_entity.type
_entity.pdbx_description
1 polymer ?
#
loop_
_entity_poly.entity_id
_entity_poly.type
_entity_poly.pdbx_seq_one_letter_code
_entity_poly.pdbx_strand_id
1 'polypeptide(L)'
;SSTSALRWEVGAVSECGIREWNEDSYLIASNLQDALNTKGGYETVWRDDENHQAGLFALFDGHLGNHAARFAAEKLPQFIYD
;
A
#
# COMPACT_ATOMS: atom_id res chain seq x y z
N SER A 1 -23.50 6.42 21.13
CA SER A 1 -22.47 7.40 20.75
C SER A 1 -21.49 6.66 19.86
N SER A 2 -21.64 6.76 18.53
CA SER A 2 -20.71 6.14 17.59
C SER A 2 -19.44 6.99 17.60
N THR A 3 -18.43 6.54 18.32
CA THR A 3 -17.06 7.05 18.15
C THR A 3 -16.72 6.87 16.68
N SER A 4 -16.65 7.98 15.95
CA SER A 4 -16.21 8.00 14.56
C SER A 4 -14.84 7.35 14.52
N ALA A 5 -14.75 6.10 14.04
CA ALA A 5 -13.47 5.46 13.78
C ALA A 5 -12.66 6.40 12.88
N LEU A 6 -11.43 6.71 13.28
CA LEU A 6 -10.57 7.62 12.54
C LEU A 6 -10.26 6.98 11.18
N ARG A 7 -10.86 7.52 10.12
CA ARG A 7 -10.61 7.09 8.75
C ARG A 7 -9.39 7.82 8.23
N TRP A 8 -8.42 7.09 7.68
CA TRP A 8 -7.25 7.69 7.03
C TRP A 8 -7.68 8.54 5.84
N GLU A 9 -7.33 9.82 5.86
CA GLU A 9 -7.34 10.69 4.69
C GLU A 9 -5.92 10.75 4.14
N VAL A 10 -5.72 10.19 2.93
CA VAL A 10 -4.39 10.01 2.36
C VAL A 10 -4.37 10.53 0.93
N GLY A 11 -3.28 11.20 0.58
CA GLY A 11 -2.95 11.59 -0.79
C GLY A 11 -1.50 11.27 -1.09
N ALA A 12 -1.19 11.06 -2.37
CA ALA A 12 0.18 10.94 -2.84
C ALA A 12 0.38 11.73 -4.13
N VAL A 13 1.60 12.22 -4.30
CA VAL A 13 2.08 12.89 -5.50
C VAL A 13 3.44 12.28 -5.83
N SER A 14 3.66 11.94 -7.09
CA SER A 14 4.95 11.49 -7.60
C SER A 14 5.27 12.27 -8.86
N GLU A 15 6.44 12.89 -8.89
CA GLU A 15 6.90 13.76 -9.97
C GLU A 15 8.29 13.32 -10.43
N CYS A 16 8.54 13.45 -11.74
CA CYS A 16 9.86 13.17 -12.32
C CYS A 16 10.94 14.18 -11.90
N GLY A 17 10.53 15.37 -11.44
CA GLY A 17 11.42 16.47 -11.10
C GLY A 17 12.33 16.86 -12.27
N ILE A 18 13.64 16.95 -11.99
CA ILE A 18 14.68 17.31 -12.98
C ILE A 18 15.25 16.10 -13.75
N ARG A 19 14.73 14.88 -13.51
CA ARG A 19 15.21 13.65 -14.17
C ARG A 19 14.56 13.49 -15.54
N GLU A 20 15.17 12.65 -16.38
CA GLU A 20 14.63 12.31 -17.71
C GLU A 20 13.43 11.36 -17.63
N TRP A 21 13.39 10.49 -16.63
CA TRP A 21 12.35 9.47 -16.45
C TRP A 21 11.98 9.34 -14.97
N ASN A 22 10.70 9.09 -14.71
CA ASN A 22 10.21 8.79 -13.36
C ASN A 22 10.33 7.28 -13.12
N GLU A 23 11.25 6.90 -12.24
CA GLU A 23 11.46 5.50 -11.85
C GLU A 23 10.74 5.12 -10.56
N ASP A 24 10.11 6.10 -9.90
CA ASP A 24 9.41 5.91 -8.64
C ASP A 24 8.09 5.15 -8.83
N SER A 25 7.68 4.45 -7.77
CA SER A 25 6.35 3.89 -7.65
C SER A 25 5.88 3.96 -6.19
N TYR A 26 4.58 3.88 -5.97
CA TYR A 26 4.00 3.91 -4.63
C TYR A 26 2.80 2.97 -4.52
N LEU A 27 2.52 2.55 -3.29
CA LEU A 27 1.33 1.80 -2.90
C LEU A 27 0.58 2.59 -1.84
N ILE A 28 -0.72 2.76 -2.04
CA ILE A 28 -1.66 3.29 -1.04
C ILE A 28 -2.78 2.26 -0.87
N ALA A 29 -2.83 1.65 0.29
CA ALA A 29 -3.90 0.77 0.71
C ALA A 29 -4.47 1.30 2.04
N SER A 30 -5.52 2.12 1.96
CA SER A 30 -6.20 2.65 3.15
C SER A 30 -6.92 1.57 3.95
N ASN A 31 -7.19 0.41 3.33
CA ASN A 31 -7.65 -0.81 3.97
C ASN A 31 -6.67 -1.93 3.60
N LEU A 32 -5.82 -2.31 4.55
CA LEU A 32 -4.86 -3.39 4.36
C LEU A 32 -5.59 -4.72 4.11
N GLN A 33 -6.68 -5.00 4.82
CA GLN A 33 -7.45 -6.22 4.64
C GLN A 33 -8.04 -6.32 3.22
N ASP A 34 -8.58 -5.23 2.64
CA ASP A 34 -9.05 -5.22 1.25
C ASP A 34 -7.90 -5.43 0.25
N ALA A 35 -6.74 -4.84 0.52
CA ALA A 35 -5.55 -5.02 -0.31
C ALA A 35 -5.02 -6.47 -0.27
N LEU A 36 -5.20 -7.17 0.86
CA LEU A 36 -4.80 -8.56 1.07
C LEU A 36 -5.89 -9.58 0.65
N ASN A 37 -7.18 -9.21 0.68
CA ASN A 37 -8.34 -10.07 0.41
C ASN A 37 -8.48 -10.54 -1.05
N THR A 38 -7.48 -10.32 -1.90
CA THR A 38 -7.43 -10.92 -3.24
C THR A 38 -7.20 -12.43 -3.23
N LYS A 39 -6.91 -13.05 -2.07
CA LYS A 39 -6.90 -14.51 -1.89
C LYS A 39 -7.61 -14.90 -0.59
N GLY A 40 -8.69 -15.68 -0.73
CA GLY A 40 -9.67 -15.90 0.33
C GLY A 40 -9.14 -16.42 1.66
N GLY A 41 -9.51 -15.74 2.75
CA GLY A 41 -9.78 -16.34 4.05
C GLY A 41 -8.61 -16.98 4.81
N TYR A 42 -7.39 -16.46 4.73
CA TYR A 42 -6.32 -16.92 5.64
C TYR A 42 -6.12 -15.97 6.83
N GLU A 43 -5.58 -16.52 7.93
CA GLU A 43 -5.30 -15.77 9.15
C GLU A 43 -4.10 -14.84 8.93
N THR A 44 -4.36 -13.54 8.89
CA THR A 44 -3.33 -12.49 8.88
C THR A 44 -3.02 -12.05 10.32
N VAL A 45 -1.75 -11.72 10.61
CA VAL A 45 -1.36 -11.09 11.89
C VAL A 45 -1.96 -9.69 12.05
N TRP A 46 -2.34 -9.06 10.94
CA TRP A 46 -3.10 -7.81 10.88
C TRP A 46 -4.57 -8.13 11.15
N ARG A 47 -4.95 -8.04 12.42
CA ARG A 47 -6.35 -8.16 12.84
C ARG A 47 -6.97 -6.78 12.86
N ASP A 48 -7.84 -6.50 11.90
CA ASP A 48 -8.73 -5.35 12.02
C ASP A 48 -9.68 -5.62 13.21
N ASP A 49 -9.66 -4.74 14.21
CA ASP A 49 -10.77 -4.63 15.15
C ASP A 49 -11.73 -3.53 14.67
N GLU A 50 -12.97 -3.55 15.14
CA GLU A 50 -14.02 -2.61 14.70
C GLU A 50 -13.65 -1.12 14.92
N ASN A 51 -12.55 -0.83 15.63
CA ASN A 51 -12.08 0.51 15.96
C ASN A 51 -10.75 0.90 15.28
N HIS A 52 -10.00 -0.03 14.69
CA HIS A 52 -8.68 0.22 14.08
C HIS A 52 -8.48 -0.54 12.77
N GLN A 53 -8.73 0.16 11.66
CA GLN A 53 -8.43 -0.33 10.31
C GLN A 53 -6.94 -0.09 10.00
N ALA A 54 -6.20 -1.15 9.68
CA ALA A 54 -4.82 -1.02 9.26
C ALA A 54 -4.71 -0.49 7.82
N GLY A 55 -3.74 0.39 7.58
CA GLY A 55 -3.37 0.87 6.24
C GLY A 55 -1.93 0.49 5.90
N LEU A 56 -1.64 0.30 4.61
CA LEU A 56 -0.30 0.07 4.09
C LEU A 56 0.05 1.14 3.06
N PHE A 57 1.14 1.85 3.34
CA PHE A 57 1.69 2.89 2.48
C PHE A 57 3.15 2.57 2.24
N ALA A 58 3.57 2.54 0.97
CA ALA A 58 4.95 2.23 0.60
C ALA A 58 5.40 3.10 -0.57
N LEU A 59 6.68 3.49 -0.55
CA LEU A 59 7.37 4.19 -1.63
C LEU A 59 8.51 3.30 -2.12
N PHE A 60 8.66 3.23 -3.43
CA PHE A 60 9.68 2.41 -4.10
C PHE A 60 10.50 3.31 -5.02
N ASP A 61 11.78 3.46 -4.68
CA ASP A 61 12.77 4.21 -5.47
C ASP A 61 13.38 3.26 -6.51
N GLY A 62 13.04 3.48 -7.78
CA GLY A 62 13.57 2.69 -8.89
C GLY A 62 15.01 3.09 -9.22
N HIS A 63 15.82 2.12 -9.64
CA HIS A 63 17.17 2.37 -10.11
C HIS A 63 17.47 1.50 -11.33
N LEU A 64 18.01 2.13 -12.38
CA LEU A 64 18.28 1.49 -13.68
C LEU A 64 16.98 0.98 -14.35
N GLY A 65 15.89 1.73 -14.19
CA GLY A 65 14.56 1.45 -14.71
C GLY A 65 13.49 1.30 -13.63
N ASN A 66 12.21 1.36 -14.04
CA ASN A 66 11.07 1.37 -13.11
C ASN A 66 10.41 -0.01 -12.89
N HIS A 67 10.86 -1.04 -13.59
CA HIS A 67 10.20 -2.36 -13.58
C HIS A 67 10.17 -2.98 -12.17
N ALA A 68 11.26 -2.86 -11.42
CA ALA A 68 11.35 -3.41 -10.06
C ALA A 68 10.46 -2.63 -9.08
N ALA A 69 10.51 -1.30 -9.10
CA ALA A 69 9.68 -0.43 -8.26
C ALA A 69 8.18 -0.65 -8.54
N ARG A 70 7.82 -0.76 -9.82
CA ARG A 70 6.45 -1.06 -10.24
C ARG A 70 5.99 -2.46 -9.81
N PHE A 71 6.84 -3.47 -10.00
CA PHE A 71 6.54 -4.82 -9.53
C PHE A 71 6.32 -4.85 -8.02
N ALA A 72 7.16 -4.16 -7.26
CA ALA A 72 7.02 -4.07 -5.81
C ALA A 72 5.70 -3.38 -5.42
N ALA A 73 5.35 -2.25 -6.04
CA ALA A 73 4.06 -1.59 -5.79
C ALA A 73 2.85 -2.47 -6.10
N GLU A 74 2.91 -3.28 -7.16
CA GLU A 74 1.83 -4.16 -7.57
C GLU A 74 1.75 -5.47 -6.75
N LYS A 75 2.87 -5.97 -6.21
CA LYS A 75 2.97 -7.31 -5.62
C LYS A 75 3.23 -7.34 -4.12
N LEU A 76 3.71 -6.24 -3.52
CA LEU A 76 4.02 -6.20 -2.09
C LEU A 76 2.87 -6.71 -1.19
N PRO A 77 1.59 -6.37 -1.43
CA PRO A 77 0.49 -6.91 -0.61
C PRO A 77 0.42 -8.44 -0.65
N GLN A 78 0.76 -9.06 -1.78
CA GLN A 78 0.72 -10.53 -1.94
C GLN A 78 1.86 -11.23 -1.19
N PHE A 79 2.94 -10.52 -0.83
CA PHE A 79 4.12 -11.06 -0.16
C PHE A 79 4.16 -10.76 1.34
N ILE A 80 3.52 -9.70 1.82
CA ILE A 80 3.43 -9.37 3.26
C ILE A 80 2.54 -10.36 4.03
N TYR A 81 1.85 -11.24 3.30
CA TYR A 81 0.86 -12.16 3.82
C TYR A 81 1.43 -13.51 4.33
N ASP A 82 2.67 -13.85 3.99
CA ASP A 82 3.35 -15.06 4.50
C ASP A 82 3.98 -14.82 5.89
#